data_AF-A0A3B8JT08-F1
#
_entry.id   AF-A0A3B8JT08-F1
#
_cell.length_a   1.000
_cell.length_b   1.000
_cell.length_c   1.000
_cell.angle_alpha   90.00
_cell.angle_beta   90.00
_cell.angle_gamma   90.00
#
_symmetry.space_group_name_H-M   'P 1'
#
loop_
_entity.id
_entity.type
_entity.pdbx_description
1 polymer ?
#
loop_
_entity_poly.entity_id
_entity_poly.type
_entity_poly.pdbx_seq_one_letter_code
_entity_poly.pdbx_strand_id
1 'polypeptide(L)'
;LVMPVMDGFEATRQLRQTIDLKDMIVIAASASAFDQDHRQSLAAGCNDFISKPIRIEELLERLKRHLRLEWVYESKENCEESNVDFGESRFSINPAVMVIPPDEKMKVLYKLALIGDVIALQEKATKLEQLEEKFKP
;
A
#
# COMPACT_ATOMS: atom_id res chain seq x y z
N LEU A 1 -16.33 -4.62 11.82
CA LEU A 1 -16.02 -3.49 10.91
C LEU A 1 -16.46 -2.18 11.56
N VAL A 2 -15.53 -1.30 11.96
CA VAL A 2 -15.89 -0.01 12.57
C VAL A 2 -15.60 1.10 11.55
N MET A 3 -16.61 1.93 11.31
CA MET A 3 -16.59 3.12 10.46
C MET A 3 -17.24 4.27 11.26
N PRO A 4 -16.84 5.53 11.03
CA PRO A 4 -17.14 6.64 11.95
C PRO A 4 -18.61 7.07 12.02
N VAL A 5 -19.42 6.74 11.02
CA VAL A 5 -20.84 7.19 10.94
C VAL A 5 -21.81 6.01 10.98
N MET A 6 -21.50 4.93 10.26
CA MET A 6 -22.32 3.74 10.08
C MET A 6 -21.38 2.54 10.04
N ASP A 7 -21.74 1.39 10.59
CA ASP A 7 -20.88 0.22 10.51
C ASP A 7 -20.86 -0.41 9.09
N GLY A 8 -19.82 -1.20 8.78
CA GLY A 8 -19.67 -1.78 7.45
C GLY A 8 -20.72 -2.85 7.09
N PHE A 9 -21.32 -3.50 8.10
CA PHE A 9 -22.37 -4.49 7.90
C PHE A 9 -23.69 -3.81 7.53
N GLU A 10 -24.05 -2.72 8.21
CA GLU A 10 -25.22 -1.90 7.91
C GLU A 10 -25.10 -1.28 6.51
N ALA A 11 -23.93 -0.73 6.17
CA ALA A 11 -23.66 -0.22 4.83
C ALA A 11 -23.89 -1.30 3.76
N THR A 12 -23.41 -2.53 4.00
CA THR A 12 -23.63 -3.65 3.07
C THR A 12 -25.10 -4.01 2.94
N ARG A 13 -25.86 -4.04 4.04
CA ARG A 13 -27.31 -4.30 4.00
C ARG A 13 -28.05 -3.25 3.18
N GLN A 14 -27.68 -1.97 3.30
CA GLN A 14 -28.28 -0.89 2.51
C GLN A 14 -27.93 -1.00 1.01
N LEU A 15 -26.68 -1.37 0.69
CA LEU A 15 -26.28 -1.64 -0.70
C LEU A 15 -27.13 -2.77 -1.32
N ARG A 16 -27.41 -3.83 -0.55
CA ARG A 16 -28.25 -4.95 -1.01
C ARG A 16 -29.72 -4.60 -1.19
N GLN A 17 -30.21 -3.57 -0.51
CA GLN A 17 -31.59 -3.08 -0.65
C GLN A 17 -31.76 -2.14 -1.86
N THR A 18 -30.67 -1.59 -2.39
CA THR A 18 -30.69 -0.73 -3.58
C THR A 18 -30.70 -1.59 -4.84
N ILE A 19 -31.76 -1.48 -5.67
CA ILE A 19 -31.93 -2.33 -6.88
C ILE A 19 -30.68 -2.31 -7.77
N ASP A 20 -30.12 -1.13 -8.04
CA ASP A 20 -29.00 -0.96 -8.97
C ASP A 20 -27.67 -1.52 -8.42
N LEU A 21 -27.58 -1.73 -7.10
CA LEU A 21 -26.36 -2.16 -6.42
C LEU A 21 -26.48 -3.55 -5.79
N LYS A 22 -27.63 -4.22 -5.95
CA LYS A 22 -27.88 -5.52 -5.28
C LYS A 22 -26.81 -6.55 -5.65
N ASP A 23 -26.36 -6.54 -6.91
CA ASP A 23 -25.41 -7.49 -7.48
C ASP A 23 -23.95 -6.97 -7.44
N MET A 24 -23.73 -5.76 -6.88
CA MET A 24 -22.39 -5.20 -6.73
C MET A 24 -21.54 -6.08 -5.81
N ILE A 25 -20.32 -6.37 -6.25
CA ILE A 25 -19.37 -7.14 -5.45
C ILE A 25 -18.91 -6.31 -4.25
N VAL A 26 -19.12 -6.83 -3.03
CA VAL A 26 -18.69 -6.22 -1.77
C VAL A 26 -17.68 -7.14 -1.10
N ILE A 27 -16.48 -6.64 -0.86
CA ILE A 27 -15.41 -7.34 -0.15
C ILE A 27 -15.21 -6.65 1.20
N ALA A 28 -15.47 -7.35 2.30
CA ALA A 28 -15.27 -6.82 3.63
C ALA A 28 -13.79 -6.80 4.03
N ALA A 29 -13.33 -5.74 4.67
CA ALA A 29 -11.99 -5.66 5.24
C ALA A 29 -12.04 -5.45 6.76
N SER A 30 -11.54 -6.41 7.55
CA SER A 30 -11.60 -6.35 9.02
C SER A 30 -10.21 -6.32 9.67
N ALA A 31 -10.07 -5.55 10.76
CA ALA A 31 -8.87 -5.58 11.60
C ALA A 31 -8.77 -6.83 12.49
N SER A 32 -9.89 -7.52 12.66
CA SER A 32 -9.97 -8.79 13.37
C SER A 32 -10.20 -9.91 12.36
N ALA A 33 -9.36 -10.94 12.43
CA ALA A 33 -9.43 -12.13 11.57
C ALA A 33 -10.23 -13.27 12.23
N PHE A 34 -11.03 -12.99 13.26
CA PHE A 34 -11.84 -14.02 13.91
C PHE A 34 -12.93 -14.54 12.95
N ASP A 35 -13.20 -15.85 13.00
CA ASP A 35 -14.24 -16.51 12.20
C ASP A 35 -15.64 -15.90 12.39
N GLN A 36 -15.86 -15.22 13.51
CA GLN A 36 -17.10 -14.49 13.76
C GLN A 36 -17.27 -13.31 12.81
N ASP A 37 -16.23 -12.51 12.57
CA ASP A 37 -16.31 -11.37 11.65
C ASP A 37 -16.55 -11.85 10.22
N HIS A 38 -15.90 -12.94 9.82
CA HIS A 38 -16.11 -13.58 8.52
C HIS A 38 -17.58 -14.00 8.33
N ARG A 39 -18.15 -14.71 9.32
CA ARG A 39 -19.56 -15.13 9.29
C ARG A 39 -20.52 -13.94 9.28
N GLN A 40 -20.22 -12.90 10.05
CA GLN A 40 -21.04 -11.69 10.07
C GLN A 40 -21.00 -10.93 8.74
N SER A 41 -19.84 -10.86 8.09
CA SER A 41 -19.71 -10.26 6.75
C SER A 41 -20.55 -11.00 5.71
N LEU A 42 -20.48 -12.33 5.69
CA LEU A 42 -21.31 -13.15 4.80
C LEU A 42 -22.80 -12.95 5.08
N ALA A 43 -23.20 -12.94 6.36
CA ALA A 43 -24.59 -12.72 6.76
C ALA A 43 -25.12 -11.31 6.42
N ALA A 44 -24.24 -10.30 6.35
CA ALA A 44 -24.58 -8.96 5.91
C ALA A 44 -24.74 -8.84 4.39
N GLY A 45 -24.28 -9.84 3.62
CA GLY A 45 -24.36 -9.87 2.16
C GLY A 45 -23.05 -9.57 1.45
N CYS A 46 -21.91 -9.61 2.13
CA CYS A 46 -20.59 -9.50 1.47
C CYS A 46 -20.31 -10.75 0.63
N ASN A 47 -19.62 -10.54 -0.50
CA ASN A 47 -19.18 -11.62 -1.39
C ASN A 47 -17.88 -12.26 -0.93
N ASP A 48 -17.05 -11.51 -0.20
CA ASP A 48 -15.73 -11.96 0.24
C ASP A 48 -15.27 -11.16 1.47
N PHE A 49 -14.15 -11.58 2.06
CA PHE A 49 -13.57 -11.01 3.26
C PHE A 49 -12.04 -11.04 3.20
N ILE A 50 -11.40 -9.96 3.63
CA ILE A 50 -9.93 -9.81 3.76
C ILE A 50 -9.61 -9.36 5.18
N SER A 51 -8.63 -10.00 5.82
CA SER A 51 -8.06 -9.51 7.07
C SER A 51 -7.06 -8.39 6.81
N LYS A 52 -7.09 -7.34 7.63
CA LYS A 52 -6.06 -6.30 7.65
C LYS A 52 -4.82 -6.81 8.41
N PRO A 53 -3.59 -6.42 8.00
CA PRO A 53 -3.27 -5.55 6.88
C PRO A 53 -3.50 -6.24 5.53
N ILE A 54 -4.08 -5.50 4.57
CA ILE A 54 -4.44 -6.03 3.25
C ILE A 54 -3.16 -6.29 2.45
N ARG A 55 -2.94 -7.54 2.06
CA ARG A 55 -1.85 -7.91 1.15
C ARG A 55 -2.30 -7.68 -0.29
N ILE A 56 -1.43 -7.07 -1.10
CA ILE A 56 -1.76 -6.67 -2.47
C ILE A 56 -2.08 -7.91 -3.31
N GLU A 57 -1.27 -8.96 -3.20
CA GLU A 57 -1.45 -10.20 -3.95
C GLU A 57 -2.82 -10.83 -3.66
N GLU A 58 -3.21 -10.82 -2.39
CA GLU A 58 -4.47 -11.37 -1.90
C GLU A 58 -5.69 -10.57 -2.38
N LEU A 59 -5.55 -9.24 -2.47
CA LEU A 59 -6.57 -8.37 -3.03
C LEU A 59 -6.70 -8.58 -4.55
N LEU A 60 -5.57 -8.62 -5.27
CA LEU A 60 -5.55 -8.84 -6.71
C LEU A 60 -6.17 -10.20 -7.09
N GLU A 61 -5.93 -11.24 -6.29
CA GLU A 61 -6.54 -12.55 -6.52
C GLU A 61 -8.07 -12.50 -6.36
N ARG A 62 -8.58 -11.82 -5.33
CA ARG A 62 -10.03 -11.65 -5.15
C ARG A 62 -10.66 -10.83 -6.27
N LEU A 63 -10.02 -9.73 -6.67
CA LEU A 63 -10.47 -8.93 -7.80
C LEU A 63 -10.51 -9.77 -9.08
N LYS A 64 -9.47 -10.57 -9.33
CA LYS A 64 -9.43 -11.51 -10.45
C LYS A 64 -10.63 -12.45 -10.45
N ARG A 65 -10.92 -13.05 -9.29
CA ARG A 65 -12.02 -14.01 -9.11
C ARG A 65 -13.39 -13.38 -9.35
N HIS A 66 -13.66 -12.23 -8.76
CA HIS A 66 -14.99 -11.60 -8.79
C HIS A 66 -15.26 -10.83 -10.09
N LEU A 67 -14.24 -10.22 -10.68
CA LEU A 67 -14.35 -9.43 -11.91
C LEU A 67 -13.94 -10.19 -13.17
N ARG A 68 -13.47 -11.45 -13.04
CA ARG A 68 -12.99 -12.31 -14.13
C ARG A 68 -11.91 -11.64 -14.98
N LEU A 69 -10.94 -11.03 -14.30
CA LEU A 69 -9.85 -10.30 -14.94
C LEU A 69 -8.70 -11.25 -15.33
N GLU A 70 -7.93 -10.83 -16.32
CA GLU A 70 -6.60 -11.38 -16.59
C GLU A 70 -5.57 -10.30 -16.31
N TRP A 71 -4.60 -10.61 -15.45
CA TRP A 71 -3.52 -9.68 -15.11
C TRP A 71 -2.42 -9.79 -16.14
N VAL A 72 -2.10 -8.66 -16.78
CA VAL A 72 -0.90 -8.53 -17.61
C VAL A 72 0.20 -7.96 -16.71
N TYR A 73 1.21 -8.78 -16.43
CA TYR A 73 2.37 -8.35 -15.67
C TYR A 73 3.50 -8.00 -16.62
N GLU A 74 4.20 -6.91 -16.34
CA GLU A 74 5.45 -6.61 -17.01
C GLU A 74 6.50 -7.64 -16.56
N SER A 75 7.05 -8.39 -17.52
CA SER A 75 8.16 -9.29 -17.26
C SER A 75 9.37 -8.45 -16.84
N LYS A 76 9.89 -8.71 -15.63
CA LYS A 76 11.18 -8.15 -15.17
C LYS A 76 12.37 -8.56 -16.05
N GLU A 77 12.14 -9.33 -17.10
CA GLU A 77 13.14 -9.69 -18.12
C GLU A 77 13.60 -8.47 -18.95
N ASN A 78 12.91 -7.31 -18.90
CA ASN A 78 13.44 -6.05 -19.42
C ASN A 78 14.26 -5.24 -18.40
N CYS A 79 14.47 -5.76 -17.19
CA CYS A 79 15.63 -5.40 -16.38
C CYS A 79 16.76 -6.38 -16.68
N GLU A 80 17.12 -6.51 -17.97
CA GLU A 80 18.46 -6.95 -18.28
C GLU A 80 19.40 -5.97 -17.57
N GLU A 81 20.16 -6.55 -16.67
CA GLU A 81 21.50 -6.14 -16.27
C GLU A 81 22.15 -5.26 -17.34
N SER A 82 21.92 -3.96 -17.29
CA SER A 82 22.99 -3.05 -17.62
C SER A 82 24.07 -3.40 -16.60
N ASN A 83 25.04 -4.20 -17.04
CA ASN A 83 26.40 -4.11 -16.57
C ASN A 83 26.76 -2.62 -16.66
N VAL A 84 26.35 -1.83 -15.67
CA VAL A 84 26.95 -0.55 -15.39
C VAL A 84 28.28 -0.96 -14.80
N ASP A 85 29.22 -1.16 -15.71
CA ASP A 85 30.63 -0.96 -15.49
C ASP A 85 30.76 0.10 -14.41
N PHE A 86 31.25 -0.31 -13.23
CA PHE A 86 31.81 0.60 -12.24
C PHE A 86 33.14 1.15 -12.81
N GLY A 87 33.05 1.72 -14.01
CA GLY A 87 34.04 2.51 -14.69
C GLY A 87 33.83 3.95 -14.26
N GLU A 88 34.87 4.52 -13.70
CA GLU A 88 34.93 5.91 -13.29
C GLU A 88 34.40 6.86 -14.39
N SER A 89 33.54 7.82 -13.98
CA SER A 89 33.21 9.05 -14.72
C SER A 89 32.19 8.88 -15.89
N ARG A 90 31.04 9.57 -16.01
CA ARG A 90 30.62 10.92 -15.60
C ARG A 90 29.09 11.01 -15.63
N PHE A 91 28.43 11.09 -14.48
CA PHE A 91 27.14 11.78 -14.42
C PHE A 91 27.44 13.29 -14.46
N SER A 92 27.14 13.95 -15.58
CA SER A 92 26.97 15.41 -15.59
C SER A 92 25.65 15.75 -14.88
N ILE A 93 25.66 15.65 -13.56
CA ILE A 93 24.71 16.34 -12.70
C ILE A 93 25.32 17.71 -12.44
N ASN A 94 24.64 18.77 -12.86
CA ASN A 94 25.01 20.11 -12.45
C ASN A 94 24.87 20.19 -10.91
N PRO A 95 25.95 20.48 -10.17
CA PRO A 95 26.08 20.20 -8.74
C PRO A 95 25.51 21.34 -7.88
N ALA A 96 24.20 21.52 -7.87
CA ALA A 96 23.53 22.11 -6.71
C ALA A 96 23.32 20.98 -5.68
N VAL A 97 24.45 20.66 -5.06
CA VAL A 97 24.80 19.67 -4.03
C VAL A 97 23.63 19.06 -3.23
N MET A 98 23.02 17.99 -3.75
CA MET A 98 22.26 17.05 -2.91
C MET A 98 23.23 15.97 -2.41
N VAL A 99 23.73 16.11 -1.17
CA VAL A 99 24.53 15.04 -0.54
C VAL A 99 23.56 13.96 -0.06
N ILE A 100 23.85 12.70 -0.36
CA ILE A 100 23.00 11.59 0.11
C ILE A 100 23.37 11.31 1.58
N PRO A 101 22.41 11.27 2.52
CA PRO A 101 22.69 10.95 3.90
C PRO A 101 23.23 9.52 4.08
N PRO A 102 24.06 9.26 5.11
CA PRO A 102 24.64 7.94 5.38
C PRO A 102 23.62 6.78 5.47
N ASP A 103 24.04 5.59 5.04
CA ASP A 103 23.20 4.38 4.87
C ASP A 103 22.39 3.99 6.11
N GLU A 104 22.90 4.22 7.32
CA GLU A 104 22.17 3.92 8.55
C GLU A 104 20.93 4.79 8.73
N LYS A 105 21.01 6.08 8.36
CA LYS A 105 19.89 7.03 8.46
C LYS A 105 18.82 6.74 7.40
N MET A 106 19.25 6.29 6.21
CA MET A 106 18.35 5.86 5.13
C MET A 106 17.56 4.59 5.47
N LYS A 107 18.18 3.61 6.13
CA LYS A 107 17.48 2.39 6.56
C LYS A 107 16.31 2.68 7.51
N VAL A 108 16.43 3.72 8.34
CA VAL A 108 15.36 4.12 9.27
C VAL A 108 14.19 4.75 8.54
N LEU A 109 14.44 5.68 7.61
CA LEU A 109 13.40 6.29 6.78
C LEU A 109 12.68 5.24 5.92
N TYR A 110 13.46 4.33 5.33
CA TYR A 110 12.92 3.22 4.53
C TYR A 110 12.00 2.30 5.35
N LYS A 111 12.40 1.97 6.59
CA LYS A 111 11.54 1.18 7.50
C LYS A 111 10.25 1.93 7.86
N LEU A 112 10.33 3.23 8.13
CA LEU A 112 9.15 4.05 8.44
C LEU A 112 8.19 4.15 7.25
N ALA A 113 8.72 4.26 6.03
CA ALA A 113 7.93 4.25 4.80
C ALA A 113 7.21 2.91 4.60
N LEU A 114 7.91 1.79 4.87
CA LEU A 114 7.36 0.44 4.74
C LEU A 114 6.20 0.17 5.70
N ILE A 115 6.23 0.72 6.92
CA ILE A 115 5.16 0.54 7.90
C ILE A 115 4.04 1.59 7.77
N GLY A 116 4.17 2.54 6.83
CA GLY A 116 3.16 3.57 6.57
C GLY A 116 3.04 4.66 7.64
N ASP A 117 4.06 4.81 8.50
CA ASP A 117 4.08 5.82 9.55
C ASP A 117 4.58 7.16 8.97
N VAL A 118 3.67 7.85 8.27
CA VAL A 118 3.96 9.09 7.54
C VAL A 118 4.35 10.23 8.50
N ILE A 119 3.80 10.25 9.71
CA ILE A 119 4.07 11.30 10.71
C ILE A 119 5.49 11.16 11.23
N ALA A 120 5.88 9.97 11.69
CA ALA A 120 7.24 9.73 12.17
C ALA A 120 8.28 9.89 11.05
N LEU A 121 7.91 9.56 9.81
CA LEU A 121 8.76 9.76 8.65
C LEU A 121 9.01 11.24 8.39
N GLN A 122 7.97 12.08 8.39
CA GLN A 122 8.12 13.54 8.25
C GLN A 122 8.97 14.13 9.36
N GLU A 123 8.70 13.78 10.62
CA GLU A 123 9.51 14.26 11.75
C GLU A 123 10.99 13.88 11.61
N LYS A 124 11.27 12.67 11.15
CA LYS A 124 12.65 12.19 10.99
C LYS A 124 13.33 12.86 9.79
N ALA A 125 12.62 13.09 8.69
CA ALA A 125 13.11 13.83 7.53
C ALA A 125 13.46 15.28 7.91
N THR A 126 12.56 15.97 8.61
CA THR A 126 12.79 17.36 9.06
C THR A 126 13.96 17.46 10.05
N LYS A 127 14.10 16.48 10.96
CA LYS A 127 15.27 16.42 11.86
C LYS A 127 16.58 16.23 11.09
N LEU A 128 16.58 15.48 9.99
CA LEU A 128 17.77 15.29 9.15
C LEU A 128 18.13 16.56 8.37
N GLU A 129 17.13 17.28 7.86
CA GLU A 129 17.31 18.58 7.20
C GLU A 129 17.87 19.66 8.15
N GLN A 130 17.48 19.63 9.43
CA GLN A 130 17.94 20.58 10.46
C GLN A 130 19.35 20.28 10.99
N LEU A 131 19.73 18.99 11.04
CA LEU A 131 21.03 18.57 11.59
C LEU A 131 22.18 18.77 10.61
N GLU A 132 21.92 18.67 9.31
CA GLU A 132 22.96 18.71 8.29
C GLU A 132 22.52 19.58 7.11
N GLU A 133 23.00 20.84 7.11
CA GLU A 133 22.69 21.86 6.09
C GLU A 133 23.12 21.45 4.66
N LYS A 134 23.90 20.38 4.55
CA LYS A 134 24.39 19.76 3.32
C LYS A 134 23.37 18.86 2.61
N PHE A 135 22.24 18.57 3.25
CA PHE A 135 21.18 17.71 2.69
C PHE A 135 19.95 18.49 2.23
N LYS A 136 20.02 19.82 2.24
CA LYS A 136 19.00 20.64 1.60
C LYS A 136 19.09 20.43 0.08
N PRO A 137 17.97 20.16 -0.61
CA PRO A 137 17.94 20.10 -2.07
C PRO A 137 18.24 21.45 -2.72
#